data_AF-A0A0K1JVT4-F1
#
_entry.id   AF-A0A0K1JVT4-F1
#
_cell.length_a   1.000
_cell.length_b   1.000
_cell.length_c   1.000
_cell.angle_alpha   90.00
_cell.angle_beta   90.00
_cell.angle_gamma   90.00
#
_symmetry.space_group_name_H-M   'P 1'
#
loop_
_entity.id
_entity.type
_entity.pdbx_description
1 polymer ?
#
loop_
_entity_poly.entity_id
_entity_poly.type
_entity_poly.pdbx_seq_one_letter_code
_entity_poly.pdbx_strand_id
1 'polypeptide(L)'
;MTDKRRALCGADLERWRLTNGLTKASAADAFGLQVAKWDKLTDPKAAHLQLADPALALLLQLYISKPESSPVAEAVDMNEFYAFLGFDDKPRDRELFASMIGRSAPSAYRLLLHGGKPGRQLTRLVVALQRLGMTSKATRALMAKVTREVGEMQGCPDVLENGWKSGNDEE
;
A
#
# COMPACT_ATOMS: atom_id res chain seq x y z
N MET A 1 33.48 -18.85 7.54
CA MET A 1 33.75 -17.49 7.00
C MET A 1 32.88 -16.51 7.76
N THR A 2 33.46 -15.72 8.64
CA THR A 2 32.76 -14.69 9.41
C THR A 2 32.41 -13.54 8.48
N ASP A 3 31.17 -13.52 8.02
CA ASP A 3 30.62 -12.40 7.27
C ASP A 3 30.66 -11.17 8.19
N LYS A 4 31.56 -10.21 7.88
CA LYS A 4 31.74 -9.00 8.68
C LYS A 4 30.44 -8.20 8.56
N ARG A 5 29.55 -8.32 9.54
CA ARG A 5 28.36 -7.47 9.65
C ARG A 5 28.81 -6.02 9.79
N ARG A 6 28.76 -5.30 8.68
CA ARG A 6 29.00 -3.85 8.61
C ARG A 6 27.97 -3.15 9.50
N ALA A 7 28.39 -2.09 10.18
CA ALA A 7 27.48 -1.23 10.93
C ALA A 7 26.48 -0.55 10.00
N LEU A 8 25.22 -0.47 10.42
CA LEU A 8 24.16 0.26 9.70
C LEU A 8 24.47 1.76 9.68
N CYS A 9 24.27 2.40 8.54
CA CYS A 9 24.56 3.82 8.34
C CYS A 9 23.41 4.55 7.65
N GLY A 10 23.53 5.87 7.50
CA GLY A 10 22.52 6.70 6.85
C GLY A 10 22.21 6.29 5.39
N ALA A 11 23.18 5.75 4.67
CA ALA A 11 22.96 5.22 3.32
C ALA A 11 22.01 4.01 3.31
N ASP A 12 21.98 3.21 4.39
CA ASP A 12 21.09 2.07 4.52
C ASP A 12 19.64 2.54 4.81
N LEU A 13 19.46 3.63 5.58
CA LEU A 13 18.15 4.31 5.72
C LEU A 13 17.63 4.81 4.38
N GLU A 14 18.49 5.47 3.60
CA GLU A 14 18.12 6.01 2.30
C GLU A 14 17.81 4.91 1.28
N ARG A 15 18.55 3.80 1.31
CA ARG A 15 18.24 2.60 0.52
C ARG A 15 16.86 2.05 0.89
N TRP A 16 16.58 1.87 2.18
CA TRP A 16 15.27 1.39 2.63
C TRP A 16 14.12 2.30 2.18
N ARG A 17 14.30 3.62 2.28
CA ARG A 17 13.31 4.60 1.79
C ARG A 17 13.01 4.42 0.31
N LEU A 18 14.06 4.30 -0.50
CA LEU A 18 13.94 4.15 -1.96
C LEU A 18 13.28 2.82 -2.33
N THR A 19 13.68 1.72 -1.69
CA THR A 19 13.07 0.39 -1.88
C THR A 19 11.56 0.42 -1.60
N ASN A 20 11.13 1.18 -0.60
CA ASN A 20 9.72 1.33 -0.22
C ASN A 20 9.00 2.48 -0.95
N GLY A 21 9.65 3.17 -1.88
CA GLY A 21 9.04 4.25 -2.66
C GLY A 21 8.58 5.47 -1.83
N LEU A 22 9.22 5.73 -0.70
CA LEU A 22 8.76 6.72 0.27
C LEU A 22 9.34 8.10 0.01
N THR A 23 8.56 9.13 0.32
CA THR A 23 9.10 10.49 0.49
C THR A 23 9.99 10.54 1.74
N LYS A 24 10.92 11.51 1.81
CA LYS A 24 11.74 11.70 3.00
C LYS A 24 10.91 11.95 4.26
N ALA A 25 9.81 12.69 4.14
CA ALA A 25 8.90 12.95 5.25
C ALA A 25 8.24 11.68 5.77
N SER A 26 7.73 10.83 4.87
CA SER A 26 7.10 9.55 5.26
C SER A 26 8.10 8.55 5.83
N ALA A 27 9.34 8.54 5.32
CA ALA A 27 10.38 7.70 5.89
C ALA A 27 10.82 8.20 7.28
N ALA A 28 11.02 9.51 7.44
CA ALA A 28 11.34 10.08 8.75
C ALA A 28 10.28 9.72 9.80
N ASP A 29 9.00 9.87 9.46
CA ASP A 29 7.87 9.49 10.31
C ASP A 29 7.88 7.99 10.67
N ALA A 30 8.15 7.11 9.70
CA ALA A 30 8.24 5.66 9.94
C ALA A 30 9.34 5.25 10.94
N PHE A 31 10.35 6.10 11.13
CA PHE A 31 11.42 5.91 12.12
C PHE A 31 11.29 6.82 13.34
N GLY A 32 10.18 7.55 13.50
CA GLY A 32 9.98 8.49 14.62
C GLY A 32 10.93 9.69 14.60
N LEU A 33 11.42 10.08 13.42
CA LEU A 33 12.40 11.15 13.23
C LEU A 33 11.74 12.41 12.67
N GLN A 34 12.29 13.57 13.04
CA GLN A 34 12.04 14.81 12.29
C GLN A 34 12.72 14.74 10.91
N VAL A 35 12.11 15.36 9.90
CA VAL A 35 12.66 15.39 8.52
C VAL A 35 14.08 15.97 8.49
N ALA A 36 14.34 17.03 9.26
CA ALA A 36 15.69 17.63 9.35
C ALA A 36 16.73 16.65 9.93
N LYS A 37 16.33 15.74 10.84
CA LYS A 37 17.22 14.70 11.37
C LYS A 37 17.46 13.62 10.31
N TRP A 38 16.44 13.23 9.57
CA TRP A 38 16.58 12.33 8.42
C TRP A 38 17.57 12.88 7.39
N ASP A 39 17.41 14.13 6.96
CA ASP A 39 18.30 14.77 6.00
C ASP A 39 19.76 14.78 6.49
N LYS A 40 20.00 15.12 7.76
CA LYS A 40 21.35 15.08 8.34
C LYS A 40 21.97 13.68 8.34
N LEU A 41 21.18 12.65 8.64
CA LEU A 41 21.67 11.26 8.67
C LEU A 41 21.96 10.74 7.26
N THR A 42 21.13 11.13 6.29
CA THR A 42 21.21 10.65 4.89
C THR A 42 22.03 11.56 3.97
N ASP A 43 22.57 12.67 4.48
CA ASP A 43 23.44 13.57 3.72
C ASP A 43 24.68 12.83 3.21
N PRO A 44 25.09 12.98 1.94
CA PRO A 44 26.23 12.26 1.38
C PRO A 44 27.52 12.34 2.20
N LYS A 45 27.75 13.45 2.93
CA LYS A 45 28.93 13.66 3.79
C LYS A 45 28.85 12.86 5.10
N ALA A 46 27.66 12.45 5.54
CA ALA A 46 27.44 11.73 6.80
C ALA A 46 26.84 10.33 6.60
N ALA A 47 26.30 10.02 5.44
CA ALA A 47 25.54 8.79 5.17
C ALA A 47 26.37 7.51 5.31
N HIS A 48 27.69 7.61 5.25
CA HIS A 48 28.61 6.48 5.45
C HIS A 48 28.95 6.25 6.94
N LEU A 49 28.63 7.21 7.81
CA LEU A 49 28.87 7.11 9.25
C LEU A 49 27.85 6.17 9.89
N GLN A 50 28.31 5.37 10.85
CA GLN A 50 27.46 4.50 11.64
C GLN A 50 26.35 5.30 12.33
N LEU A 51 25.14 4.72 12.35
CA LEU A 51 24.03 5.27 13.12
C LEU A 51 24.41 5.31 14.61
N ALA A 52 24.51 6.51 15.16
CA ALA A 52 24.91 6.72 16.54
C ALA A 52 23.83 6.29 17.55
N ASP A 53 22.56 6.28 17.13
CA ASP A 53 21.43 5.85 17.96
C ASP A 53 21.18 4.34 17.74
N PRO A 54 21.40 3.49 18.77
CA PRO A 54 21.18 2.06 18.65
C PRO A 54 19.71 1.69 18.38
N ALA A 55 18.74 2.45 18.90
CA ALA A 55 17.32 2.16 18.68
C ALA A 55 16.95 2.34 17.20
N LEU A 56 17.48 3.37 16.56
CA LEU A 56 17.31 3.60 15.13
C LEU A 56 17.96 2.47 14.29
N ALA A 57 19.14 2.01 14.67
CA ALA A 57 19.81 0.90 14.00
C ALA A 57 19.03 -0.42 14.16
N LEU A 58 18.52 -0.71 15.37
CA LEU A 58 17.66 -1.87 15.63
C LEU A 58 16.38 -1.81 14.81
N LEU A 59 15.74 -0.63 14.75
CA LEU A 59 14.50 -0.44 13.99
C LEU A 59 14.72 -0.64 12.49
N LEU A 60 15.81 -0.11 11.93
CA LEU A 60 16.18 -0.35 10.53
C LEU A 60 16.43 -1.84 10.27
N GLN A 61 17.18 -2.52 11.14
CA GLN A 61 17.41 -3.96 11.00
C GLN A 61 16.10 -4.76 11.06
N LEU A 62 15.17 -4.35 11.94
CA LEU A 62 13.87 -4.98 12.08
C LEU A 62 13.06 -4.80 10.78
N TYR A 63 12.93 -3.58 10.26
CA TYR A 63 12.21 -3.33 9.01
C TYR A 63 12.83 -4.01 7.78
N ILE A 64 14.15 -4.23 7.77
CA ILE A 64 14.84 -4.97 6.69
C ILE A 64 14.55 -6.48 6.80
N SER A 65 14.62 -7.05 8.00
CA SER A 65 14.50 -8.50 8.22
C SER A 65 13.07 -8.99 8.40
N LYS A 66 12.15 -8.07 8.77
CA LYS A 66 10.73 -8.27 9.00
C LYS A 66 9.96 -7.08 8.41
N PRO A 67 9.84 -6.96 7.08
CA PRO A 67 9.12 -5.86 6.44
C PRO A 67 7.71 -5.62 6.99
N GLU A 68 7.03 -6.68 7.42
CA GLU A 68 5.69 -6.66 8.03
C GLU A 68 5.62 -5.87 9.35
N SER A 69 6.76 -5.62 10.00
CA SER A 69 6.87 -4.81 11.22
C SER A 69 6.91 -3.29 10.95
N SER A 70 7.11 -2.90 9.70
CA SER A 70 7.17 -1.49 9.31
C SER A 70 5.78 -0.84 9.37
N PRO A 71 5.66 0.41 9.86
CA PRO A 71 4.41 1.17 9.80
C PRO A 71 4.06 1.61 8.38
N VAL A 72 5.01 1.47 7.45
CA VAL A 72 4.80 1.69 6.03
C VAL A 72 3.92 0.57 5.51
N ALA A 73 2.78 0.95 4.95
CA ALA A 73 1.91 0.02 4.23
C ALA A 73 2.74 -0.79 3.23
N GLU A 74 2.69 -2.12 3.35
CA GLU A 74 3.28 -3.01 2.35
C GLU A 74 2.78 -2.63 0.95
N ALA A 75 3.61 -2.89 -0.05
CA ALA A 75 3.15 -2.80 -1.43
C ALA A 75 1.96 -3.74 -1.58
N VAL A 76 0.77 -3.19 -1.75
CA VAL A 76 -0.45 -3.99 -1.89
C VAL A 76 -0.34 -4.80 -3.17
N ASP A 77 -0.25 -6.12 -3.03
CA ASP A 77 -0.42 -7.03 -4.12
C ASP A 77 -1.92 -7.14 -4.42
N MET A 78 -2.32 -6.53 -5.55
CA MET A 78 -3.71 -6.53 -5.98
C MET A 78 -4.20 -7.92 -6.40
N ASN A 79 -3.32 -8.79 -6.91
CA ASN A 79 -3.66 -10.16 -7.28
C ASN A 79 -3.86 -11.01 -6.03
N GLU A 80 -2.99 -10.87 -5.04
CA GLU A 80 -3.16 -11.53 -3.75
C GLU A 80 -4.44 -11.08 -3.05
N PHE A 81 -4.72 -9.77 -3.05
CA PHE A 81 -5.95 -9.24 -2.46
C PHE A 81 -7.21 -9.72 -3.21
N TYR A 82 -7.15 -9.78 -4.54
CA TYR A 82 -8.23 -10.32 -5.37
C TYR A 82 -8.53 -11.79 -5.04
N ALA A 83 -7.47 -12.62 -5.00
CA ALA A 83 -7.57 -14.03 -4.63
C ALA A 83 -8.04 -14.22 -3.19
N PHE A 84 -7.55 -13.39 -2.25
CA PHE A 84 -7.98 -13.39 -0.86
C PHE A 84 -9.50 -13.20 -0.75
N LEU A 85 -10.11 -12.31 -1.53
CA LEU A 85 -11.56 -12.08 -1.52
C LEU A 85 -12.38 -13.24 -2.12
N GLY A 86 -11.72 -14.29 -2.61
CA GLY A 86 -12.35 -15.47 -3.22
C GLY A 86 -12.99 -15.17 -4.56
N PHE A 87 -12.37 -14.29 -5.35
CA PHE A 87 -12.76 -14.07 -6.74
C PHE A 87 -12.05 -15.07 -7.65
N ASP A 88 -12.78 -15.60 -8.64
CA ASP A 88 -12.22 -16.43 -9.70
C ASP A 88 -11.79 -15.57 -10.88
N ASP A 89 -10.97 -16.12 -11.77
CA ASP A 89 -10.52 -15.43 -12.99
C ASP A 89 -11.61 -15.35 -14.07
N LYS A 90 -12.75 -14.71 -13.75
CA LYS A 90 -13.95 -14.58 -14.58
C LYS A 90 -14.27 -13.10 -14.82
N PRO A 91 -14.76 -12.72 -16.01
CA PRO A 91 -15.10 -11.32 -16.30
C PRO A 91 -16.01 -10.67 -15.26
N ARG A 92 -17.08 -11.36 -14.85
CA ARG A 92 -18.03 -10.90 -13.84
C ARG A 92 -17.39 -10.61 -12.49
N ASP A 93 -16.46 -11.46 -12.05
CA ASP A 93 -15.77 -11.29 -10.77
C ASP A 93 -14.79 -10.11 -10.83
N ARG A 94 -14.12 -9.91 -11.97
CA ARG A 94 -13.25 -8.75 -12.19
C ARG A 94 -14.04 -7.43 -12.24
N GLU A 95 -15.23 -7.43 -12.85
CA GLU A 95 -16.13 -6.28 -12.88
C GLU A 95 -16.64 -5.94 -11.48
N LEU A 96 -17.13 -6.94 -10.74
CA LEU A 96 -17.58 -6.77 -9.36
C LEU A 96 -16.45 -6.25 -8.47
N PHE A 97 -15.24 -6.80 -8.62
CA PHE A 97 -14.06 -6.29 -7.92
C PHE A 97 -13.76 -4.84 -8.29
N ALA A 98 -13.82 -4.47 -9.57
CA ALA A 98 -13.60 -3.11 -10.03
C ALA A 98 -14.52 -2.11 -9.31
N SER A 99 -15.81 -2.43 -9.22
CA SER A 99 -16.79 -1.63 -8.46
C SER A 99 -16.40 -1.52 -6.99
N MET A 100 -16.02 -2.63 -6.34
CA MET A 100 -15.65 -2.63 -4.92
C MET A 100 -14.39 -1.81 -4.61
N ILE A 101 -13.49 -1.62 -5.57
CA ILE A 101 -12.26 -0.83 -5.40
C ILE A 101 -12.37 0.60 -5.94
N GLY A 102 -13.56 1.06 -6.33
CA GLY A 102 -13.75 2.42 -6.83
C GLY A 102 -13.16 2.65 -8.22
N ARG A 103 -13.11 1.64 -9.09
CA ARG A 103 -12.47 1.70 -10.41
C ARG A 103 -13.41 1.21 -11.52
N SER A 104 -13.09 1.60 -12.75
CA SER A 104 -13.70 1.00 -13.93
C SER A 104 -13.11 -0.38 -14.21
N ALA A 105 -13.86 -1.24 -14.91
CA ALA A 105 -13.38 -2.57 -15.29
C ALA A 105 -12.03 -2.53 -16.04
N PRO A 106 -11.82 -1.70 -17.09
CA PRO A 106 -10.52 -1.62 -17.76
C PRO A 106 -9.37 -1.25 -16.82
N SER A 107 -9.64 -0.40 -15.81
CA SER A 107 -8.64 -0.06 -14.81
C SER A 107 -8.29 -1.24 -13.90
N ALA A 108 -9.28 -2.03 -13.46
CA ALA A 108 -9.03 -3.24 -12.67
C ALA A 108 -8.28 -4.31 -13.46
N TYR A 109 -8.60 -4.50 -14.74
CA TYR A 109 -7.91 -5.44 -15.62
C TYR A 109 -6.43 -5.10 -15.76
N ARG A 110 -6.08 -3.80 -15.90
CA ARG A 110 -4.68 -3.37 -15.90
C ARG A 110 -3.94 -3.70 -14.61
N LEU A 111 -4.60 -3.55 -13.46
CA LEU A 111 -4.01 -3.88 -12.15
C LEU A 111 -3.74 -5.38 -12.02
N LEU A 112 -4.69 -6.22 -12.43
CA LEU A 112 -4.61 -7.68 -12.23
C LEU A 112 -3.75 -8.36 -13.30
N LEU A 113 -3.95 -8.03 -14.59
CA LEU A 113 -3.39 -8.79 -15.71
C LEU A 113 -2.12 -8.17 -16.32
N HIS A 114 -1.92 -6.86 -16.15
CA HIS A 114 -0.85 -6.13 -16.82
C HIS A 114 0.19 -5.53 -15.85
N GLY A 115 0.19 -6.00 -14.58
CA GLY A 115 1.14 -5.53 -13.57
C GLY A 115 0.98 -4.05 -13.23
N GLY A 116 -0.22 -3.49 -13.41
CA GLY A 116 -0.52 -2.11 -13.08
C GLY A 116 -0.32 -1.84 -11.59
N LYS A 117 0.30 -0.70 -11.25
CA LYS A 117 0.47 -0.30 -9.85
C LYS A 117 -0.78 0.42 -9.33
N PRO A 118 -1.33 0.02 -8.17
CA PRO A 118 -2.45 0.74 -7.58
C PRO A 118 -2.04 2.17 -7.23
N GLY A 119 -2.94 3.12 -7.48
CA GLY A 119 -2.76 4.49 -7.01
C GLY A 119 -2.84 4.59 -5.48
N ARG A 120 -2.28 5.65 -4.90
CA ARG A 120 -2.13 5.83 -3.45
C ARG A 120 -3.43 5.65 -2.66
N GLN A 121 -4.56 6.19 -3.13
CA GLN A 121 -5.86 6.05 -2.47
C GLN A 121 -6.31 4.59 -2.42
N LEU A 122 -6.12 3.85 -3.51
CA LEU A 122 -6.47 2.43 -3.58
C LEU A 122 -5.58 1.60 -2.65
N THR A 123 -4.27 1.86 -2.63
CA THR A 123 -3.36 1.24 -1.66
C THR A 123 -3.84 1.46 -0.22
N ARG A 124 -4.27 2.69 0.12
CA ARG A 124 -4.76 3.01 1.47
C ARG A 124 -6.08 2.31 1.80
N LEU A 125 -6.99 2.19 0.83
CA LEU A 125 -8.24 1.44 1.01
C LEU A 125 -7.96 -0.03 1.34
N VAL A 126 -7.09 -0.69 0.55
CA VAL A 126 -6.78 -2.12 0.76
C VAL A 126 -6.08 -2.34 2.10
N VAL A 127 -5.11 -1.49 2.46
CA VAL A 127 -4.43 -1.56 3.76
C VAL A 127 -5.40 -1.34 4.91
N ALA A 128 -6.36 -0.42 4.78
CA ALA A 128 -7.38 -0.20 5.79
C ALA A 128 -8.23 -1.46 5.99
N LEU A 129 -8.63 -2.13 4.91
CA LEU A 129 -9.38 -3.39 4.96
C LEU A 129 -8.55 -4.54 5.59
N GLN A 130 -7.28 -4.67 5.22
CA GLN A 130 -6.38 -5.69 5.78
C GLN A 130 -6.17 -5.51 7.29
N ARG A 131 -6.05 -4.26 7.76
CA ARG A 131 -5.87 -3.93 9.19
C ARG A 131 -7.07 -4.30 10.07
N LEU A 132 -8.25 -4.51 9.49
CA LEU A 132 -9.42 -4.98 10.24
C LEU A 132 -9.29 -6.46 10.65
N GLY A 133 -8.34 -7.22 10.08
CA GLY A 133 -8.10 -8.62 10.46
C GLY A 133 -9.29 -9.55 10.18
N MET A 134 -10.13 -9.17 9.21
CA MET A 134 -11.37 -9.89 8.87
C MET A 134 -11.10 -11.08 7.94
N THR A 135 -11.99 -12.07 7.96
CA THR A 135 -11.97 -13.17 6.98
C THR A 135 -12.34 -12.68 5.59
N SER A 136 -11.92 -13.40 4.54
CA SER A 136 -12.22 -13.07 3.14
C SER A 136 -13.71 -12.78 2.88
N LYS A 137 -14.59 -13.66 3.36
CA LYS A 137 -16.05 -13.52 3.23
C LYS A 137 -16.56 -12.26 3.93
N ALA A 138 -16.06 -11.98 5.13
CA ALA A 138 -16.49 -10.80 5.90
C ALA A 138 -15.97 -9.50 5.26
N THR A 139 -14.72 -9.48 4.78
CA THR A 139 -14.13 -8.34 4.05
C THR A 139 -14.90 -8.05 2.77
N ARG A 140 -15.22 -9.07 1.97
CA ARG A 140 -16.00 -8.90 0.73
C ARG A 140 -17.42 -8.38 1.01
N ALA A 141 -18.07 -8.88 2.07
CA ALA A 141 -19.39 -8.39 2.47
C ALA A 141 -19.33 -6.92 2.92
N LEU A 142 -18.31 -6.52 3.69
CA LEU A 142 -18.10 -5.14 4.09
C LEU A 142 -17.86 -4.24 2.89
N MET A 143 -16.97 -4.64 1.97
CA MET A 143 -16.72 -3.90 0.73
C MET A 143 -18.01 -3.70 -0.06
N ALA A 144 -18.78 -4.76 -0.29
CA ALA A 144 -20.05 -4.67 -1.01
C ALA A 144 -21.04 -3.70 -0.32
N LYS A 145 -21.13 -3.74 1.02
CA LYS A 145 -21.97 -2.83 1.80
C LYS A 145 -21.53 -1.37 1.61
N VAL A 146 -20.26 -1.07 1.88
CA VAL A 146 -19.70 0.29 1.77
C VAL A 146 -19.83 0.82 0.34
N THR A 147 -19.57 -0.02 -0.67
CA THR A 147 -19.72 0.37 -2.08
C THR A 147 -21.16 0.74 -2.41
N ARG A 148 -22.17 0.01 -1.94
CA ARG A 148 -23.59 0.38 -2.14
C ARG A 148 -23.93 1.70 -1.46
N GLU A 149 -23.57 1.85 -0.19
CA GLU A 149 -23.83 3.08 0.59
C GLU A 149 -23.21 4.31 -0.09
N VAL A 150 -21.94 4.19 -0.52
CA VAL A 150 -21.26 5.28 -1.24
C VAL A 150 -21.86 5.49 -2.63
N GLY A 151 -22.23 4.42 -3.34
CA GLY A 151 -22.90 4.52 -4.64
C GLY A 151 -24.20 5.33 -4.55
N GLU A 152 -25.06 5.03 -3.58
CA GLU A 152 -26.30 5.77 -3.32
C GLU A 152 -26.02 7.26 -3.04
N MET A 153 -25.05 7.55 -2.17
CA MET A 153 -24.66 8.93 -1.85
C MET A 153 -24.08 9.70 -3.05
N GLN A 154 -23.49 9.00 -4.01
CA GLN A 154 -22.87 9.57 -5.21
C GLN A 154 -23.80 9.54 -6.44
N GLY A 155 -25.09 9.21 -6.26
CA GLY A 155 -26.05 9.16 -7.37
C GLY A 155 -25.82 8.01 -8.35
N CYS A 156 -25.10 6.96 -7.92
CA CYS A 156 -24.85 5.73 -8.66
C CYS A 156 -25.58 4.54 -7.98
N PRO A 157 -26.93 4.50 -8.01
CA PRO A 157 -27.65 3.31 -7.53
C PRO A 157 -27.20 2.08 -8.34
N ASP A 158 -27.11 0.93 -7.67
CA ASP A 158 -26.70 -0.35 -8.27
C ASP A 158 -25.26 -0.40 -8.82
N VAL A 159 -24.35 0.40 -8.25
CA VAL A 159 -22.91 0.46 -8.61
C VAL A 159 -22.19 -0.91 -8.65
N LEU A 160 -22.66 -1.91 -7.89
CA LEU A 160 -22.09 -3.26 -7.90
C LEU A 160 -22.47 -4.05 -9.16
N GLU A 161 -23.56 -3.69 -9.83
CA GLU A 161 -24.05 -4.33 -11.05
C GLU A 161 -23.62 -3.52 -12.28
N ASN A 162 -23.72 -2.19 -12.19
CA ASN A 162 -23.53 -1.28 -13.33
C ASN A 162 -22.16 -0.59 -13.36
N GLY A 163 -21.36 -0.74 -12.31
CA GLY A 163 -20.10 -0.01 -12.15
C GLY A 163 -20.30 1.45 -11.72
N TRP A 164 -19.19 2.15 -11.52
CA TRP A 164 -19.20 3.60 -11.27
C TRP A 164 -19.44 4.32 -12.60
N LYS A 165 -20.63 4.91 -12.76
CA LYS A 165 -20.97 5.78 -13.90
C LYS A 165 -21.06 7.20 -13.36
N SER A 166 -20.14 8.08 -13.78
CA SER A 166 -20.30 9.51 -13.54
C SER A 166 -21.57 9.98 -14.25
N GLY A 167 -22.47 10.67 -13.55
CA GLY A 167 -23.62 11.34 -14.15
C GLY A 167 -23.28 12.51 -15.08
N ASN A 168 -22.04 12.58 -15.59
CA ASN A 168 -21.49 13.67 -16.41
C ASN A 168 -21.00 13.21 -17.80
N ASP A 169 -21.40 12.03 -18.27
CA ASP A 169 -21.16 11.62 -19.67
C ASP A 169 -22.31 12.06 -20.61
N GLU A 170 -23.05 13.12 -20.23
CA GLU A 170 -23.96 13.86 -21.11
C GLU A 170 -23.49 15.32 -21.21
N GLU A 171 -22.56 15.58 -22.13
CA GLU A 171 -22.39 16.88 -22.81
C GLU A 171 -21.96 16.64 -24.26
#